data_AF-A0A5R8QGS1-F1
#
_entry.id   AF-A0A5R8QGS1-F1
#
_cell.length_a   1.000
_cell.length_b   1.000
_cell.length_c   1.000
_cell.angle_alpha   90.00
_cell.angle_beta   90.00
_cell.angle_gamma   90.00
#
_symmetry.space_group_name_H-M   'P 1'
#
loop_
_entity.id
_entity.type
_entity.pdbx_description
1 polymer ?
#
loop_
_entity_poly.entity_id
_entity_poly.type
_entity_poly.pdbx_seq_one_letter_code
_entity_poly.pdbx_strand_id
1 'polypeptide(L)'
;MIAAAHQIAATAAWLCSAAFAADRVAPESPIPWSVSPPTFSTAKERANISGIVCVPSAPDFCLIVTDEGREAAFVRLTEGHLTPDGPFSLPVASEEFDAEGAATDGKFFYIVGSHSVKRKTCEDHPANRVVLRFEIDAVKRTSGPIKPSEELWNIIERLPEFAGHAGLQACLGDDPPKERKDLKGRQGVNIEGVAAKDGRLYFGFRGPAINGEALIVGVNAKALFEGGDATPSVGRIQVGDKRAIRDLTVAGDALLALVGPDDDERLVGYSIFQIEKPYEGAMRASELAVLDLKKAPLGEKGKPIRPEAITLLGMTADRYRLLVLSDGGEDGAPLVFNIPRAP
;
A
#
# COMPACT_ATOMS: atom_id res chain seq x y z
N MET A 1 -60.39 -39.24 15.83
CA MET A 1 -59.31 -38.34 16.28
C MET A 1 -58.08 -39.18 16.52
N ILE A 2 -57.07 -39.12 15.65
CA ILE A 2 -55.64 -39.29 15.94
C ILE A 2 -54.93 -38.57 14.79
N ALA A 3 -54.01 -37.68 15.16
CA ALA A 3 -53.41 -36.66 14.33
C ALA A 3 -52.21 -37.18 13.52
N ALA A 4 -51.86 -36.37 12.50
CA ALA A 4 -50.77 -36.54 11.57
C ALA A 4 -49.37 -36.49 12.20
N ALA A 5 -48.40 -37.13 11.54
CA ALA A 5 -47.01 -36.69 11.53
C ALA A 5 -46.37 -37.10 10.20
N HIS A 6 -46.27 -36.15 9.25
CA HIS A 6 -45.36 -36.29 8.11
C HIS A 6 -44.01 -35.68 8.52
N GLN A 7 -43.00 -36.52 8.68
CA GLN A 7 -41.61 -36.07 8.85
C GLN A 7 -41.05 -35.65 7.49
N ILE A 8 -40.84 -34.35 7.32
CA ILE A 8 -40.04 -33.80 6.22
C ILE A 8 -38.57 -33.94 6.65
N ALA A 9 -37.85 -34.88 6.04
CA ALA A 9 -36.41 -34.98 6.18
C ALA A 9 -35.76 -33.85 5.39
N ALA A 10 -35.31 -32.80 6.07
CA ALA A 10 -34.47 -31.77 5.48
C ALA A 10 -33.03 -32.31 5.36
N THR A 11 -32.64 -32.73 4.18
CA THR A 11 -31.23 -33.00 3.85
C THR A 11 -30.49 -31.68 3.72
N ALA A 12 -29.75 -31.30 4.78
CA ALA A 12 -28.79 -30.22 4.72
C ALA A 12 -27.62 -30.64 3.83
N ALA A 13 -27.60 -30.16 2.58
CA ALA A 13 -26.45 -30.26 1.71
C ALA A 13 -25.36 -29.33 2.23
N TRP A 14 -24.36 -29.90 2.90
CA TRP A 14 -23.09 -29.23 3.18
C TRP A 14 -22.36 -29.03 1.86
N LEU A 15 -22.50 -27.84 1.27
CA LEU A 15 -21.59 -27.37 0.23
C LEU A 15 -20.22 -27.13 0.90
N CYS A 16 -19.31 -28.10 0.78
CA CYS A 16 -17.90 -27.84 0.97
C CYS A 16 -17.46 -26.80 -0.06
N SER A 17 -17.36 -25.54 0.34
CA SER A 17 -16.62 -24.53 -0.41
C SER A 17 -15.18 -25.01 -0.50
N ALA A 18 -14.79 -25.57 -1.64
CA ALA A 18 -13.38 -25.76 -1.95
C ALA A 18 -12.75 -24.36 -1.97
N ALA A 19 -11.87 -24.09 -1.01
CA ALA A 19 -11.02 -22.91 -1.08
C ALA A 19 -10.13 -23.08 -2.31
N PHE A 20 -10.45 -22.38 -3.39
CA PHE A 20 -9.55 -22.27 -4.53
C PHE A 20 -8.31 -21.51 -4.04
N ALA A 21 -7.15 -22.15 -4.11
CA ALA A 21 -5.90 -21.47 -3.83
C ALA A 21 -5.65 -20.48 -4.97
N ALA A 22 -5.39 -19.21 -4.64
CA ALA A 22 -5.16 -18.17 -5.63
C ALA A 22 -4.04 -18.57 -6.62
N ASP A 23 -4.27 -18.28 -7.90
CA ASP A 23 -3.32 -18.59 -8.96
C ASP A 23 -1.97 -17.89 -8.76
N ARG A 24 -0.87 -18.57 -9.12
CA ARG A 24 0.46 -17.95 -9.21
C ARG A 24 0.62 -17.29 -10.57
N VAL A 25 0.88 -15.99 -10.58
CA VAL A 25 0.98 -15.17 -11.79
C VAL A 25 2.41 -14.64 -11.92
N ALA A 26 3.11 -15.07 -12.97
CA ALA A 26 4.40 -14.50 -13.36
C ALA A 26 4.22 -13.13 -14.02
N PRO A 27 5.23 -12.25 -14.00
CA PRO A 27 5.16 -11.01 -14.77
C PRO A 27 5.06 -11.31 -16.27
N GLU A 28 4.46 -10.39 -17.03
CA GLU A 28 4.36 -10.46 -18.50
C GLU A 28 5.72 -10.68 -19.16
N SER A 29 6.77 -10.12 -18.55
CA SER A 29 8.16 -10.25 -18.94
C SER A 29 9.03 -10.29 -17.69
N PRO A 30 10.09 -11.12 -17.64
CA PRO A 30 11.09 -11.06 -16.58
C PRO A 30 12.04 -9.86 -16.73
N ILE A 31 12.03 -9.20 -17.89
CA ILE A 31 12.81 -7.99 -18.16
C ILE A 31 11.96 -6.80 -17.72
N PRO A 32 12.44 -5.98 -16.75
CA PRO A 32 11.74 -4.78 -16.33
C PRO A 32 11.51 -3.79 -17.47
N TRP A 33 10.47 -2.97 -17.33
CA TRP A 33 10.34 -1.77 -18.16
C TRP A 33 11.52 -0.84 -17.90
N SER A 34 11.85 -0.07 -18.93
CA SER A 34 13.00 0.84 -18.87
C SER A 34 12.63 2.15 -18.17
N VAL A 35 13.57 2.73 -17.44
CA VAL A 35 13.42 4.02 -16.78
C VAL A 35 14.49 4.97 -17.30
N SER A 36 14.10 6.16 -17.76
CA SER A 36 15.07 7.17 -18.22
C SER A 36 15.78 7.82 -17.02
N PRO A 37 17.11 8.00 -17.04
CA PRO A 37 17.82 8.73 -16.01
C PRO A 37 17.70 10.26 -16.19
N PRO A 38 17.84 11.06 -15.12
CA PRO A 38 17.82 10.65 -13.71
C PRO A 38 16.39 10.70 -13.13
N THR A 39 15.98 9.62 -12.47
CA THR A 39 14.74 9.62 -11.66
C THR A 39 14.95 10.38 -10.35
N PHE A 40 16.04 10.06 -9.64
CA PHE A 40 16.40 10.63 -8.35
C PHE A 40 17.90 10.90 -8.24
N SER A 41 18.21 11.74 -7.25
CA SER A 41 19.52 12.11 -6.73
C SER A 41 20.58 11.01 -6.79
N THR A 42 20.22 9.90 -6.17
CA THR A 42 21.15 8.87 -5.75
C THR A 42 20.72 7.48 -6.22
N ALA A 43 21.68 6.56 -6.32
CA ALA A 43 21.35 5.15 -6.62
C ALA A 43 20.49 4.51 -5.52
N LYS A 44 20.62 5.00 -4.28
CA LYS A 44 19.84 4.52 -3.13
C LYS A 44 18.36 4.90 -3.31
N GLU A 45 18.03 6.15 -3.56
CA GLU A 45 16.64 6.58 -3.81
C GLU A 45 16.02 5.86 -5.01
N ARG A 46 16.78 5.70 -6.11
CA ARG A 46 16.28 4.97 -7.28
C ARG A 46 16.00 3.49 -7.00
N ALA A 47 16.66 2.90 -6.01
CA ALA A 47 16.48 1.51 -5.64
C ALA A 47 15.37 1.29 -4.60
N ASN A 48 14.85 2.33 -3.94
CA ASN A 48 13.86 2.19 -2.87
C ASN A 48 12.60 3.00 -3.20
N ILE A 49 11.94 2.60 -4.29
CA ILE A 49 10.66 3.18 -4.69
C ILE A 49 9.54 2.55 -3.85
N SER A 50 8.82 3.38 -3.11
CA SER A 50 7.77 2.95 -2.17
C SER A 50 6.37 3.44 -2.55
N GLY A 51 6.23 4.16 -3.67
CA GLY A 51 4.89 4.51 -4.14
C GLY A 51 4.86 4.98 -5.60
N ILE A 52 3.77 4.65 -6.29
CA ILE A 52 3.46 5.17 -7.63
C ILE A 52 1.96 5.36 -7.79
N VAL A 53 1.54 6.48 -8.37
CA VAL A 53 0.14 6.69 -8.75
C VAL A 53 0.03 7.53 -10.02
N CYS A 54 -0.93 7.21 -10.88
CA CYS A 54 -1.19 7.95 -12.12
C CYS A 54 -2.54 8.65 -12.07
N VAL A 55 -2.63 9.83 -12.68
CA VAL A 55 -3.87 10.63 -12.70
C VAL A 55 -4.92 9.95 -13.60
N PRO A 56 -6.13 9.64 -13.13
CA PRO A 56 -7.12 8.92 -13.93
C PRO A 56 -7.50 9.62 -15.25
N SER A 57 -7.53 10.95 -15.28
CA SER A 57 -7.83 11.75 -16.48
C SER A 57 -6.62 11.99 -17.39
N ALA A 58 -5.42 11.66 -16.93
CA ALA A 58 -4.15 11.76 -17.65
C ALA A 58 -3.25 10.59 -17.22
N PRO A 59 -3.53 9.35 -17.66
CA PRO A 59 -2.89 8.14 -17.14
C PRO A 59 -1.39 8.05 -17.45
N ASP A 60 -0.89 8.92 -18.34
CA ASP A 60 0.54 9.10 -18.59
C ASP A 60 1.21 10.06 -17.61
N PHE A 61 0.49 10.73 -16.72
CA PHE A 61 1.03 11.64 -15.70
C PHE A 61 0.97 10.98 -14.33
N CYS A 62 2.13 10.57 -13.83
CA CYS A 62 2.25 9.83 -12.59
C CYS A 62 3.16 10.55 -11.59
N LEU A 63 2.99 10.21 -10.32
CA LEU A 63 3.84 10.61 -9.21
C LEU A 63 4.50 9.35 -8.67
N ILE A 64 5.80 9.42 -8.40
CA ILE A 64 6.55 8.39 -7.68
C ILE A 64 7.21 8.97 -6.43
N VAL A 65 7.35 8.12 -5.41
CA VAL A 65 7.97 8.46 -4.13
C VAL A 65 8.95 7.37 -3.69
N THR A 66 9.88 7.75 -2.82
CA THR A 66 10.97 6.92 -2.31
C THR A 66 10.98 7.02 -0.79
N ASP A 67 11.25 5.92 -0.09
CA ASP A 67 11.44 5.91 1.37
C ASP A 67 12.80 6.50 1.79
N GLU A 68 13.68 6.76 0.82
CA GLU A 68 14.96 7.42 0.99
C GLU A 68 14.90 8.90 0.62
N GLY A 69 15.66 9.73 1.35
CA GLY A 69 15.74 11.16 1.10
C GLY A 69 14.45 11.89 1.43
N ARG A 70 14.14 12.97 0.69
CA ARG A 70 12.88 13.73 0.85
C ARG A 70 12.36 14.24 -0.49
N GLU A 71 12.62 13.50 -1.55
CA GLU A 71 12.29 13.88 -2.91
C GLU A 71 11.12 13.02 -3.43
N ALA A 72 10.35 13.60 -4.34
CA ALA A 72 9.39 12.89 -5.17
C ALA A 72 9.62 13.30 -6.63
N ALA A 73 9.10 12.54 -7.58
CA ALA A 73 9.23 12.90 -8.99
C ALA A 73 7.91 12.69 -9.73
N PHE A 74 7.65 13.58 -10.68
CA PHE A 74 6.66 13.30 -11.72
C PHE A 74 7.29 12.41 -12.78
N VAL A 75 6.49 11.49 -13.31
CA VAL A 75 6.90 10.53 -14.32
C VAL A 75 5.87 10.49 -15.43
N ARG A 76 6.35 10.58 -16.66
CA ARG A 76 5.59 10.23 -17.84
C ARG A 76 5.59 8.71 -18.03
N LEU A 77 4.42 8.09 -17.98
CA LEU A 77 4.25 6.66 -18.19
C LEU A 77 3.82 6.34 -19.62
N THR A 78 4.56 5.45 -20.27
CA THR A 78 4.22 4.90 -21.58
C THR A 78 4.46 3.39 -21.57
N GLU A 79 3.86 2.67 -22.52
CA GLU A 79 4.02 1.22 -22.61
C GLU A 79 5.51 0.83 -22.66
N GLY A 80 5.97 0.06 -21.67
CA GLY A 80 7.36 -0.39 -21.59
C GLY A 80 8.37 0.63 -21.04
N HIS A 81 7.94 1.85 -20.68
CA HIS A 81 8.88 2.93 -20.35
C HIS A 81 8.35 3.99 -19.37
N LEU A 82 9.19 4.38 -18.41
CA LEU A 82 8.98 5.48 -17.47
C LEU A 82 9.99 6.61 -17.75
N THR A 83 9.50 7.84 -17.95
CA THR A 83 10.34 9.02 -18.15
C THR A 83 10.11 10.04 -17.03
N PRO A 84 11.03 10.16 -16.06
CA PRO A 84 10.94 11.16 -15.00
C PRO A 84 11.16 12.58 -15.54
N ASP A 85 10.39 13.55 -15.06
CA ASP A 85 10.59 14.98 -15.37
C ASP A 85 11.73 15.59 -14.52
N GLY A 86 12.02 14.98 -13.37
CA GLY A 86 13.04 15.37 -12.40
C GLY A 86 12.49 15.38 -10.96
N PRO A 87 13.36 15.20 -9.95
CA PRO A 87 12.93 15.21 -8.56
C PRO A 87 12.61 16.63 -8.07
N PHE A 88 11.69 16.72 -7.10
CA PHE A 88 11.39 17.92 -6.34
C PHE A 88 11.34 17.59 -4.84
N SER A 89 11.75 18.53 -4.00
CA SER A 89 11.78 18.32 -2.56
C SER A 89 10.40 18.44 -1.91
N LEU A 90 10.13 17.56 -0.96
CA LEU A 90 8.95 17.58 -0.11
C LEU A 90 9.16 18.51 1.10
N PRO A 91 8.17 19.33 1.49
CA PRO A 91 8.30 20.31 2.58
C PRO A 91 8.10 19.65 3.95
N VAL A 92 9.02 18.75 4.31
CA VAL A 92 9.03 17.99 5.55
C VAL A 92 10.12 18.49 6.50
N ALA A 93 9.93 18.31 7.80
CA ALA A 93 10.80 18.89 8.83
C ALA A 93 12.15 18.15 9.03
N SER A 94 12.43 17.14 8.19
CA SER A 94 13.63 16.29 8.24
C SER A 94 14.32 16.27 6.87
N GLU A 95 15.59 15.88 6.86
CA GLU A 95 16.35 15.61 5.64
C GLU A 95 16.02 14.21 5.06
N GLU A 96 15.40 13.35 5.86
CA GLU A 96 14.93 12.01 5.50
C GLU A 96 13.45 11.90 5.89
N PHE A 97 12.62 11.53 4.91
CA PHE A 97 11.19 11.32 5.03
C PHE A 97 10.83 10.02 4.32
N ASP A 98 10.47 9.01 5.12
CA ASP A 98 10.06 7.70 4.63
C ASP A 98 8.71 7.85 3.91
N ALA A 99 8.72 8.24 2.63
CA ALA A 99 7.52 8.39 1.83
C ALA A 99 7.06 7.01 1.34
N GLU A 100 6.15 6.39 2.07
CA GLU A 100 5.76 4.99 1.90
C GLU A 100 4.57 4.79 0.96
N GLY A 101 4.08 5.82 0.28
CA GLY A 101 2.98 5.64 -0.66
C GLY A 101 2.46 6.92 -1.28
N ALA A 102 1.83 6.77 -2.45
CA ALA A 102 1.24 7.86 -3.20
C ALA A 102 -0.18 7.52 -3.68
N ALA A 103 -1.09 8.49 -3.64
CA ALA A 103 -2.46 8.33 -4.10
C ALA A 103 -2.97 9.55 -4.86
N THR A 104 -4.08 9.39 -5.59
CA THR A 104 -4.80 10.50 -6.20
C THR A 104 -6.30 10.22 -6.26
N ASP A 105 -7.11 11.26 -6.04
CA ASP A 105 -8.55 11.27 -6.31
C ASP A 105 -8.88 11.94 -7.66
N GLY A 106 -7.86 12.24 -8.47
CA GLY A 106 -7.95 12.98 -9.73
C GLY A 106 -7.91 14.50 -9.58
N LYS A 107 -8.12 15.04 -8.38
CA LYS A 107 -8.00 16.48 -8.08
C LYS A 107 -6.73 16.80 -7.30
N PHE A 108 -6.34 15.91 -6.40
CA PHE A 108 -5.17 16.05 -5.57
C PHE A 108 -4.27 14.82 -5.70
N PHE A 109 -2.97 15.04 -5.57
CA PHE A 109 -2.04 14.00 -5.16
C PHE A 109 -1.93 13.98 -3.64
N TYR A 110 -1.64 12.81 -3.11
CA TYR A 110 -1.37 12.55 -1.71
C TYR A 110 -0.09 11.75 -1.58
N ILE A 111 0.72 12.06 -0.57
CA ILE A 111 1.88 11.25 -0.16
C ILE A 111 1.75 11.00 1.34
N VAL A 112 2.03 9.79 1.80
CA VAL A 112 2.00 9.42 3.21
C VAL A 112 3.40 9.05 3.69
N GLY A 113 3.77 9.53 4.88
CA GLY A 113 4.98 9.04 5.56
C GLY A 113 4.72 7.71 6.28
N SER A 114 5.76 7.00 6.71
CA SER A 114 5.63 5.71 7.39
C SER A 114 4.84 5.74 8.71
N HIS A 115 4.76 6.92 9.37
CA HIS A 115 4.19 7.09 10.72
C HIS A 115 4.83 6.19 11.79
N SER A 116 5.99 5.61 11.49
CA SER A 116 6.61 4.60 12.32
C SER A 116 7.65 5.17 13.28
N VAL A 117 8.06 4.35 14.24
CA VAL A 117 9.28 4.58 15.01
C VAL A 117 10.48 4.09 14.19
N LYS A 118 11.67 4.63 14.46
CA LYS A 118 12.88 4.19 13.74
C LYS A 118 13.11 2.70 13.95
N ARG A 119 13.25 1.93 12.86
CA ARG A 119 13.42 0.47 12.92
C ARG A 119 14.58 0.00 13.82
N LYS A 120 15.74 0.66 13.72
CA LYS A 120 16.98 0.22 14.39
C LYS A 120 17.07 0.60 15.86
N THR A 121 16.43 1.68 16.28
CA THR A 121 16.54 2.23 17.65
C THR A 121 15.20 2.23 18.40
N CYS A 122 14.08 2.07 17.67
CA CYS A 122 12.73 2.22 18.19
C CYS A 122 12.50 3.57 18.87
N GLU A 123 13.23 4.59 18.41
CA GLU A 123 13.07 5.99 18.80
C GLU A 123 11.95 6.63 17.99
N ASP A 124 11.36 7.68 18.57
CA ASP A 124 10.29 8.41 17.92
C ASP A 124 10.81 9.13 16.66
N HIS A 125 9.98 9.19 15.62
CA HIS A 125 10.28 9.91 14.39
C HIS A 125 9.09 10.75 13.88
N PRO A 126 8.73 11.84 14.56
CA PRO A 126 7.56 12.65 14.21
C PRO A 126 7.57 13.22 12.80
N ALA A 127 8.75 13.41 12.20
CA ALA A 127 8.89 13.93 10.83
C ALA A 127 8.23 13.03 9.76
N ASN A 128 8.05 11.73 10.04
CA ASN A 128 7.37 10.80 9.15
C ASN A 128 5.87 10.67 9.42
N ARG A 129 5.33 11.40 10.41
CA ARG A 129 3.89 11.40 10.74
C ARG A 129 3.14 12.48 9.98
N VAL A 130 3.38 12.53 8.67
CA VAL A 130 2.87 13.59 7.80
C VAL A 130 2.16 12.96 6.60
N VAL A 131 1.01 13.54 6.24
CA VAL A 131 0.35 13.35 4.95
C VAL A 131 0.48 14.64 4.16
N LEU A 132 0.96 14.56 2.93
CA LEU A 132 1.09 15.69 2.02
C LEU A 132 -0.07 15.69 1.04
N ARG A 133 -0.59 16.88 0.68
CA ARG A 133 -1.60 17.07 -0.37
C ARG A 133 -1.23 18.22 -1.28
N PHE A 134 -1.37 18.03 -2.59
CA PHE A 134 -1.20 19.09 -3.58
C PHE A 134 -2.17 18.95 -4.75
N GLU A 135 -2.65 20.08 -5.25
CA GLU A 135 -3.64 20.14 -6.33
C GLU A 135 -3.00 19.76 -7.67
N ILE A 136 -3.78 19.11 -8.53
CA ILE A 136 -3.36 18.61 -9.84
C ILE A 136 -3.87 19.54 -10.94
N ASP A 137 -2.97 19.99 -11.81
CA ASP A 137 -3.31 20.51 -13.14
C ASP A 137 -2.94 19.46 -14.18
N ALA A 138 -3.90 18.58 -14.50
CA ALA A 138 -3.70 17.46 -15.40
C ALA A 138 -3.44 17.90 -16.85
N VAL A 139 -3.95 19.08 -17.25
CA VAL A 139 -3.75 19.62 -18.61
C VAL A 139 -2.31 20.09 -18.78
N LYS A 140 -1.78 20.81 -17.78
CA LYS A 140 -0.40 21.29 -17.80
C LYS A 140 0.60 20.26 -17.31
N ARG A 141 0.14 19.17 -16.70
CA ARG A 141 0.98 18.17 -16.01
C ARG A 141 1.84 18.81 -14.93
N THR A 142 1.20 19.60 -14.08
CA THR A 142 1.86 20.31 -12.98
C THR A 142 1.06 20.16 -11.69
N SER A 143 1.67 20.54 -10.57
CA SER A 143 0.99 20.61 -9.27
C SER A 143 0.97 22.01 -8.67
N GLY A 144 0.00 22.24 -7.80
CA GLY A 144 -0.02 23.38 -6.88
C GLY A 144 0.92 23.20 -5.68
N PRO A 145 0.90 24.15 -4.72
CA PRO A 145 1.68 24.07 -3.49
C PRO A 145 1.35 22.82 -2.66
N ILE A 146 2.38 22.25 -2.03
CA ILE A 146 2.28 21.09 -1.14
C ILE A 146 1.84 21.54 0.25
N LYS A 147 0.78 20.93 0.77
CA LYS A 147 0.23 21.18 2.10
C LYS A 147 0.46 19.95 2.99
N PRO A 148 1.21 20.06 4.08
CA PRO A 148 1.35 18.97 5.06
C PRO A 148 0.16 18.93 6.03
N SER A 149 -0.08 17.75 6.59
CA SER A 149 -0.97 17.52 7.74
C SER A 149 -0.41 16.42 8.63
N GLU A 150 -0.45 16.66 9.94
CA GLU A 150 -0.06 15.69 10.99
C GLU A 150 -1.29 15.03 11.64
N GLU A 151 -2.50 15.39 11.21
CA GLU A 151 -3.74 15.02 11.89
C GLU A 151 -4.03 13.51 11.85
N LEU A 152 -3.46 12.79 10.87
CA LEU A 152 -3.65 11.34 10.77
C LEU A 152 -3.14 10.62 12.03
N TRP A 153 -2.01 11.06 12.58
CA TRP A 153 -1.45 10.46 13.79
C TRP A 153 -2.38 10.66 15.00
N ASN A 154 -2.92 11.87 15.17
CA ASN A 154 -3.88 12.20 16.22
C ASN A 154 -5.15 11.33 16.15
N ILE A 155 -5.55 10.94 14.95
CA ILE A 155 -6.68 10.02 14.73
C ILE A 155 -6.28 8.60 15.13
N ILE A 156 -5.16 8.10 14.61
CA ILE A 156 -4.66 6.73 14.86
C ILE A 156 -4.50 6.46 16.36
N GLU A 157 -3.89 7.38 17.12
CA GLU A 157 -3.68 7.20 18.56
C GLU A 157 -4.97 7.08 19.39
N ARG A 158 -6.10 7.58 18.87
CA ARG A 158 -7.41 7.51 19.54
C ARG A 158 -8.22 6.28 19.14
N LEU A 159 -7.80 5.57 18.10
CA LEU A 159 -8.50 4.37 17.64
C LEU A 159 -8.18 3.18 18.56
N PRO A 160 -9.18 2.50 19.12
CA PRO A 160 -8.97 1.36 20.03
C PRO A 160 -8.10 0.25 19.44
N GLU A 161 -8.17 0.05 18.12
CA GLU A 161 -7.37 -0.93 17.38
C GLU A 161 -5.86 -0.74 17.46
N PHE A 162 -5.42 0.49 17.74
CA PHE A 162 -4.01 0.85 17.80
C PHE A 162 -3.51 1.02 19.24
N ALA A 163 -4.34 0.73 20.24
CA ALA A 163 -3.93 0.75 21.63
C ALA A 163 -2.77 -0.23 21.87
N GLY A 164 -1.62 0.27 22.36
CA GLY A 164 -0.42 -0.53 22.54
C GLY A 164 0.48 -0.66 21.31
N HIS A 165 0.04 -0.15 20.15
CA HIS A 165 0.76 -0.21 18.87
C HIS A 165 1.26 1.17 18.39
N ALA A 166 0.65 2.25 18.87
CA ALA A 166 1.07 3.60 18.56
C ALA A 166 2.19 4.11 19.49
N GLY A 167 3.00 5.04 18.98
CA GLY A 167 4.11 5.66 19.68
C GLY A 167 5.19 4.67 20.14
N LEU A 168 5.80 4.96 21.29
CA LEU A 168 6.91 4.17 21.85
C LEU A 168 6.48 2.88 22.56
N GLN A 169 5.21 2.48 22.44
CA GLN A 169 4.64 1.29 23.08
C GLN A 169 4.91 -0.01 22.28
N ALA A 170 5.38 0.14 21.05
CA ALA A 170 5.66 -0.92 20.10
C ALA A 170 6.82 -0.52 19.17
N CYS A 171 7.48 -1.49 18.54
CA CYS A 171 8.55 -1.26 17.57
C CYS A 171 8.16 -1.88 16.21
N LEU A 172 8.83 -1.48 15.13
CA LEU A 172 8.62 -2.09 13.83
C LEU A 172 8.96 -3.59 13.84
N GLY A 173 8.08 -4.41 13.27
CA GLY A 173 8.24 -5.85 13.22
C GLY A 173 8.05 -6.54 14.57
N ASP A 174 8.32 -7.85 14.61
CA ASP A 174 8.16 -8.64 15.84
C ASP A 174 9.40 -8.62 16.74
N ASP A 175 10.57 -8.39 16.14
CA ASP A 175 11.85 -8.42 16.81
C ASP A 175 12.38 -6.99 16.98
N PRO A 176 12.21 -6.39 18.18
CA PRO A 176 12.67 -5.03 18.43
C PRO A 176 14.21 -4.98 18.60
N PRO A 177 14.80 -3.76 18.59
CA PRO A 177 16.19 -3.54 18.96
C PRO A 177 16.56 -4.12 20.33
N LYS A 178 17.85 -4.38 20.56
CA LYS A 178 18.34 -5.06 21.77
C LYS A 178 17.96 -4.32 23.06
N GLU A 179 17.84 -3.01 22.97
CA GLU A 179 17.52 -2.07 24.04
C GLU A 179 16.02 -2.09 24.38
N ARG A 180 15.17 -2.60 23.48
CA ARG A 180 13.70 -2.62 23.58
C ARG A 180 13.10 -4.03 23.55
N LYS A 181 13.84 -5.02 24.05
CA LYS A 181 13.39 -6.43 24.12
C LYS A 181 12.08 -6.62 24.91
N ASP A 182 11.75 -5.68 25.79
CA ASP A 182 10.47 -5.61 26.50
C ASP A 182 9.25 -5.49 25.57
N LEU A 183 9.46 -5.03 24.33
CA LEU A 183 8.42 -4.87 23.33
C LEU A 183 8.33 -6.02 22.30
N LYS A 184 8.98 -7.16 22.56
CA LYS A 184 8.97 -8.28 21.61
C LYS A 184 7.54 -8.70 21.25
N GLY A 185 7.27 -8.83 19.95
CA GLY A 185 5.96 -9.17 19.39
C GLY A 185 4.92 -8.04 19.40
N ARG A 186 5.30 -6.83 19.85
CA ARG A 186 4.43 -5.64 19.75
C ARG A 186 4.81 -4.86 18.51
N GLN A 187 4.10 -5.15 17.41
CA GLN A 187 4.30 -4.47 16.14
C GLN A 187 3.78 -3.03 16.22
N GLY A 188 4.64 -2.07 15.90
CA GLY A 188 4.29 -0.66 15.86
C GLY A 188 3.50 -0.29 14.61
N VAL A 189 2.91 0.90 14.62
CA VAL A 189 2.32 1.51 13.43
C VAL A 189 3.38 1.62 12.32
N ASN A 190 3.03 1.12 11.14
CA ASN A 190 3.73 1.36 9.89
C ASN A 190 2.71 1.41 8.74
N ILE A 191 2.64 2.55 8.06
CA ILE A 191 1.77 2.75 6.90
C ILE A 191 2.61 2.55 5.65
N GLU A 192 2.14 1.71 4.73
CA GLU A 192 2.77 1.52 3.40
C GLU A 192 1.74 1.58 2.26
N GLY A 193 0.43 1.58 2.56
CA GLY A 193 -0.59 1.74 1.54
C GLY A 193 -1.32 3.06 1.66
N VAL A 194 -1.56 3.74 0.53
CA VAL A 194 -2.52 4.85 0.48
C VAL A 194 -3.35 4.83 -0.79
N ALA A 195 -4.67 4.98 -0.66
CA ALA A 195 -5.58 5.16 -1.79
C ALA A 195 -6.56 6.30 -1.53
N ALA A 196 -7.01 6.99 -2.59
CA ALA A 196 -7.91 8.12 -2.50
C ALA A 196 -9.09 7.93 -3.45
N LYS A 197 -10.32 7.96 -2.92
CA LYS A 197 -11.54 7.89 -3.74
C LYS A 197 -12.73 8.46 -2.99
N ASP A 198 -13.62 9.14 -3.72
CA ASP A 198 -14.87 9.70 -3.22
C ASP A 198 -14.71 10.60 -1.98
N GLY A 199 -13.63 11.39 -1.98
CA GLY A 199 -13.32 12.32 -0.88
C GLY A 199 -12.80 11.65 0.40
N ARG A 200 -12.48 10.35 0.35
CA ARG A 200 -11.85 9.61 1.45
C ARG A 200 -10.44 9.16 1.10
N LEU A 201 -9.57 9.16 2.10
CA LEU A 201 -8.25 8.54 2.08
C LEU A 201 -8.30 7.22 2.86
N TYR A 202 -7.66 6.21 2.31
CA TYR A 202 -7.50 4.88 2.89
C TYR A 202 -6.03 4.64 3.14
N PHE A 203 -5.66 4.32 4.37
CA PHE A 203 -4.29 4.03 4.78
C PHE A 203 -4.19 2.55 5.12
N GLY A 204 -3.37 1.82 4.38
CA GLY A 204 -3.08 0.41 4.58
C GLY A 204 -1.83 0.25 5.45
N PHE A 205 -1.93 -0.61 6.45
CA PHE A 205 -0.87 -0.78 7.43
C PHE A 205 -0.07 -2.06 7.15
N ARG A 206 1.25 -1.92 7.09
CA ARG A 206 2.18 -3.05 7.24
C ARG A 206 2.24 -3.53 8.69
N GLY A 207 2.13 -2.58 9.62
CA GLY A 207 2.12 -2.84 11.06
C GLY A 207 1.08 -1.98 11.77
N PRO A 208 0.33 -2.53 12.74
CA PRO A 208 0.36 -3.92 13.18
C PRO A 208 -0.43 -4.87 12.27
N ALA A 209 0.08 -6.08 12.08
CA ALA A 209 -0.70 -7.22 11.59
C ALA A 209 -1.10 -8.10 12.79
N ILE A 210 -2.41 -8.29 13.01
CA ILE A 210 -2.96 -8.92 14.22
C ILE A 210 -3.73 -10.17 13.82
N ASN A 211 -3.36 -11.35 14.31
CA ASN A 211 -4.03 -12.61 14.00
C ASN A 211 -4.19 -12.89 12.49
N GLY A 212 -3.19 -12.49 11.70
CA GLY A 212 -3.20 -12.60 10.24
C GLY A 212 -4.14 -11.61 9.54
N GLU A 213 -4.63 -10.60 10.24
CA GLU A 213 -5.40 -9.49 9.68
C GLU A 213 -4.53 -8.23 9.54
N ALA A 214 -4.63 -7.57 8.39
CA ALA A 214 -4.07 -6.22 8.19
C ALA A 214 -5.16 -5.17 8.40
N LEU A 215 -4.76 -4.00 8.91
CA LEU A 215 -5.65 -2.89 9.18
C LEU A 215 -5.68 -1.90 8.01
N ILE A 216 -6.86 -1.30 7.79
CA ILE A 216 -7.04 -0.16 6.90
C ILE A 216 -7.80 0.92 7.64
N VAL A 217 -7.26 2.14 7.67
CA VAL A 217 -7.94 3.32 8.23
C VAL A 217 -8.45 4.20 7.10
N GLY A 218 -9.76 4.42 7.07
CA GLY A 218 -10.41 5.35 6.16
C GLY A 218 -10.75 6.66 6.86
N VAL A 219 -10.44 7.81 6.27
CA VAL A 219 -10.78 9.15 6.80
C VAL A 219 -11.29 10.08 5.71
N ASN A 220 -12.03 11.11 6.09
CA ASN A 220 -12.39 12.20 5.19
C ASN A 220 -11.14 13.01 4.80
N ALA A 221 -10.84 13.08 3.50
CA ALA A 221 -9.66 13.75 2.99
C ALA A 221 -9.68 15.26 3.30
N LYS A 222 -10.83 15.91 3.19
CA LYS A 222 -10.96 17.35 3.45
C LYS A 222 -10.67 17.65 4.92
N ALA A 223 -11.26 16.88 5.84
CA ALA A 223 -11.09 17.07 7.28
C ALA A 223 -9.63 16.96 7.71
N LEU A 224 -8.86 16.06 7.09
CA LEU A 224 -7.44 15.87 7.39
C LEU A 224 -6.61 17.14 7.16
N PHE A 225 -6.98 18.00 6.20
CA PHE A 225 -6.19 19.19 5.85
C PHE A 225 -6.85 20.52 6.20
N GLU A 226 -8.17 20.52 6.40
CA GLU A 226 -8.96 21.74 6.60
C GLU A 226 -9.71 21.74 7.94
N GLY A 227 -9.56 20.67 8.73
CA GLY A 227 -10.30 20.46 9.96
C GLY A 227 -11.76 20.03 9.72
N GLY A 228 -12.42 19.64 10.81
CA GLY A 228 -13.78 19.08 10.81
C GLY A 228 -13.79 17.63 11.26
N ASP A 229 -14.93 16.95 11.09
CA ASP A 229 -15.06 15.54 11.45
C ASP A 229 -14.41 14.65 10.39
N ALA A 230 -13.34 13.95 10.78
CA ALA A 230 -12.62 13.02 9.93
C ALA A 230 -13.40 11.72 9.67
N THR A 231 -14.44 11.41 10.45
CA THR A 231 -15.26 10.19 10.32
C THR A 231 -14.41 8.92 10.14
N PRO A 232 -13.47 8.63 11.07
CA PRO A 232 -12.54 7.52 10.90
C PRO A 232 -13.29 6.19 10.88
N SER A 233 -12.85 5.30 10.00
CA SER A 233 -13.35 3.92 9.89
C SER A 233 -12.18 2.96 9.88
N VAL A 234 -12.26 1.87 10.64
CA VAL A 234 -11.24 0.81 10.65
C VAL A 234 -11.79 -0.44 9.99
N GLY A 235 -11.17 -0.83 8.89
CA GLY A 235 -11.39 -2.12 8.24
C GLY A 235 -10.29 -3.11 8.59
N ARG A 236 -10.63 -4.40 8.56
CA ARG A 236 -9.71 -5.51 8.73
C ARG A 236 -9.82 -6.42 7.52
N ILE A 237 -8.70 -6.88 6.99
CA ILE A 237 -8.66 -7.86 5.91
C ILE A 237 -7.81 -9.06 6.30
N GLN A 238 -8.32 -10.26 6.09
CA GLN A 238 -7.56 -11.48 6.34
C GLN A 238 -6.49 -11.65 5.25
N VAL A 239 -5.23 -11.55 5.63
CA VAL A 239 -4.06 -11.65 4.73
C VAL A 239 -3.18 -12.86 5.05
N GLY A 240 -3.40 -13.48 6.20
CA GLY A 240 -2.65 -14.64 6.69
C GLY A 240 -1.45 -14.24 7.54
N ASP A 241 -0.82 -15.23 8.16
CA ASP A 241 0.26 -15.01 9.12
C ASP A 241 1.49 -14.35 8.48
N LYS A 242 2.07 -13.39 9.22
CA LYS A 242 3.29 -12.65 8.84
C LYS A 242 3.18 -11.88 7.53
N ARG A 243 1.97 -11.48 7.19
CA ARG A 243 1.65 -10.70 5.99
C ARG A 243 0.89 -9.45 6.37
N ALA A 244 1.09 -8.39 5.58
CA ALA A 244 0.41 -7.13 5.75
C ALA A 244 0.36 -6.34 4.44
N ILE A 245 -0.27 -5.17 4.47
CA ILE A 245 -0.41 -4.31 3.29
C ILE A 245 0.92 -3.60 3.02
N ARG A 246 1.33 -3.64 1.75
CA ARG A 246 2.52 -2.99 1.20
C ARG A 246 2.20 -1.83 0.27
N ASP A 247 1.02 -1.83 -0.34
CA ASP A 247 0.50 -0.69 -1.09
C ASP A 247 -1.02 -0.83 -1.31
N LEU A 248 -1.69 0.27 -1.64
CA LEU A 248 -3.10 0.32 -2.05
C LEU A 248 -3.25 1.12 -3.36
N THR A 249 -4.10 0.63 -4.27
CA THR A 249 -4.49 1.40 -5.45
C THR A 249 -5.99 1.24 -5.76
N VAL A 250 -6.58 2.22 -6.45
CA VAL A 250 -8.00 2.19 -6.82
C VAL A 250 -8.18 1.46 -8.15
N ALA A 251 -9.15 0.54 -8.22
CA ALA A 251 -9.53 -0.14 -9.45
C ALA A 251 -11.05 -0.23 -9.60
N GLY A 252 -11.64 0.77 -10.28
CA GLY A 252 -13.10 0.90 -10.39
C GLY A 252 -13.71 1.14 -9.01
N ASP A 253 -14.58 0.23 -8.55
CA ASP A 253 -15.26 0.30 -7.25
C ASP A 253 -14.57 -0.45 -6.11
N ALA A 254 -13.42 -1.06 -6.38
CA ALA A 254 -12.61 -1.76 -5.41
C ALA A 254 -11.30 -1.02 -5.11
N LEU A 255 -10.68 -1.38 -4.00
CA LEU A 255 -9.24 -1.20 -3.81
C LEU A 255 -8.53 -2.50 -4.17
N LEU A 256 -7.35 -2.37 -4.76
CA LEU A 256 -6.39 -3.46 -4.83
C LEU A 256 -5.32 -3.21 -3.77
N ALA A 257 -4.99 -4.26 -3.02
CA ALA A 257 -3.90 -4.22 -2.05
C ALA A 257 -2.77 -5.12 -2.52
N LEU A 258 -1.56 -4.57 -2.55
CA LEU A 258 -0.36 -5.39 -2.54
C LEU A 258 -0.16 -5.88 -1.11
N VAL A 259 -0.09 -7.19 -0.93
CA VAL A 259 0.10 -7.83 0.37
C VAL A 259 1.39 -8.62 0.33
N GLY A 260 2.28 -8.38 1.28
CA GLY A 260 3.60 -8.98 1.38
C GLY A 260 3.98 -9.22 2.84
N PRO A 261 5.27 -9.48 3.13
CA PRO A 261 5.78 -9.63 4.49
C PRO A 261 5.37 -8.50 5.44
N ASP A 262 4.99 -8.79 6.69
CA ASP A 262 4.82 -7.76 7.74
C ASP A 262 6.16 -7.25 8.29
N ASP A 263 7.26 -7.96 7.98
CA ASP A 263 8.61 -7.69 8.48
C ASP A 263 9.68 -8.07 7.43
N ASP A 264 10.87 -7.47 7.47
CA ASP A 264 11.87 -7.58 6.38
C ASP A 264 12.46 -8.99 6.20
N GLU A 265 12.47 -9.81 7.26
CA GLU A 265 13.16 -11.10 7.28
C GLU A 265 12.21 -12.31 7.10
N ARG A 266 11.03 -12.10 6.50
CA ARG A 266 10.04 -13.17 6.31
C ARG A 266 10.14 -13.78 4.91
N LEU A 267 10.11 -15.12 4.87
CA LEU A 267 9.99 -15.89 3.63
C LEU A 267 8.52 -16.12 3.26
N VAL A 268 7.74 -15.03 3.16
CA VAL A 268 6.36 -15.07 2.64
C VAL A 268 6.29 -14.36 1.30
N GLY A 269 5.40 -14.82 0.42
CA GLY A 269 5.23 -14.29 -0.92
C GLY A 269 4.40 -13.00 -0.97
N TYR A 270 4.40 -12.38 -2.14
CA TYR A 270 3.58 -11.20 -2.45
C TYR A 270 2.31 -11.62 -3.17
N SER A 271 1.21 -10.92 -2.95
CA SER A 271 -0.07 -11.21 -3.59
C SER A 271 -0.90 -9.96 -3.77
N ILE A 272 -1.83 -10.03 -4.72
CA ILE A 272 -2.80 -8.96 -4.96
C ILE A 272 -4.13 -9.39 -4.38
N PHE A 273 -4.68 -8.55 -3.52
CA PHE A 273 -6.01 -8.71 -2.96
C PHE A 273 -6.95 -7.68 -3.57
N GLN A 274 -8.20 -8.05 -3.81
CA GLN A 274 -9.27 -7.11 -4.09
C GLN A 274 -10.09 -6.89 -2.82
N ILE A 275 -10.32 -5.63 -2.49
CA ILE A 275 -11.13 -5.20 -1.35
C ILE A 275 -12.38 -4.52 -1.89
N GLU A 276 -13.51 -5.19 -1.72
CA GLU A 276 -14.81 -4.67 -2.13
C GLU A 276 -15.38 -3.76 -1.05
N LYS A 277 -16.07 -2.70 -1.49
CA LYS A 277 -16.83 -1.79 -0.62
C LYS A 277 -16.00 -1.31 0.59
N PRO A 278 -14.78 -0.78 0.39
CA PRO A 278 -13.94 -0.30 1.50
C PRO A 278 -14.60 0.84 2.31
N TYR A 279 -15.70 1.39 1.79
CA TYR A 279 -16.51 2.48 2.35
C TYR A 279 -17.58 2.03 3.35
N GLU A 280 -17.92 0.74 3.42
CA GLU A 280 -19.07 0.22 4.20
C GLU A 280 -18.67 -0.45 5.53
N GLY A 281 -17.41 -0.35 5.97
CA GLY A 281 -16.91 -0.84 7.27
C GLY A 281 -16.72 -2.36 7.38
N ALA A 282 -17.40 -3.16 6.57
CA ALA A 282 -17.18 -4.60 6.43
C ALA A 282 -16.41 -4.89 5.13
N MET A 283 -15.09 -4.73 5.18
CA MET A 283 -14.22 -4.98 4.02
C MET A 283 -14.22 -6.47 3.67
N ARG A 284 -14.69 -6.80 2.47
CA ARG A 284 -14.54 -8.15 1.91
C ARG A 284 -13.29 -8.16 1.05
N ALA A 285 -12.29 -8.91 1.48
CA ALA A 285 -11.06 -9.10 0.74
C ALA A 285 -11.02 -10.50 0.14
N SER A 286 -10.55 -10.59 -1.10
CA SER A 286 -10.25 -11.86 -1.78
C SER A 286 -8.84 -11.80 -2.35
N GLU A 287 -8.03 -12.83 -2.08
CA GLU A 287 -6.72 -12.99 -2.72
C GLU A 287 -6.94 -13.38 -4.18
N LEU A 288 -6.53 -12.53 -5.11
CA LEU A 288 -6.71 -12.74 -6.54
C LEU A 288 -5.57 -13.53 -7.16
N ALA A 289 -4.33 -13.23 -6.75
CA ALA A 289 -3.16 -13.91 -7.27
C ALA A 289 -1.95 -13.76 -6.35
N VAL A 290 -1.12 -14.80 -6.34
CA VAL A 290 0.23 -14.76 -5.79
C VAL A 290 1.21 -14.35 -6.89
N LEU A 291 2.04 -13.35 -6.65
CA LEU A 291 3.06 -12.91 -7.61
C LEU A 291 4.20 -13.93 -7.69
N ASP A 292 4.47 -14.50 -8.86
CA ASP A 292 5.60 -15.38 -9.11
C ASP A 292 6.84 -14.57 -9.52
N LEU A 293 7.70 -14.33 -8.54
CA LEU A 293 8.94 -13.58 -8.69
C LEU A 293 10.17 -14.45 -9.00
N LYS A 294 10.01 -15.76 -9.27
CA LYS A 294 11.15 -16.68 -9.46
C LYS A 294 12.09 -16.27 -10.61
N LYS A 295 11.56 -15.60 -11.62
CA LYS A 295 12.30 -15.10 -12.79
C LYS A 295 12.41 -13.58 -12.82
N ALA A 296 11.98 -12.89 -11.76
CA ALA A 296 12.20 -11.46 -11.62
C ALA A 296 13.71 -11.17 -11.54
N PRO A 297 14.15 -9.96 -11.92
CA PRO A 297 15.54 -9.56 -11.70
C PRO A 297 15.87 -9.63 -10.20
N LEU A 298 17.16 -9.81 -9.92
CA LEU A 298 17.69 -9.71 -8.58
C LEU A 298 18.23 -8.29 -8.37
N GLY A 299 18.05 -7.79 -7.16
CA GLY A 299 18.63 -6.55 -6.71
C GLY A 299 20.11 -6.65 -6.36
N GLU A 300 20.59 -5.67 -5.59
CA GLU A 300 21.97 -5.64 -5.13
C GLU A 300 22.38 -6.95 -4.43
N LYS A 301 23.59 -7.41 -4.74
CA LYS A 301 24.19 -8.63 -4.14
C LYS A 301 23.35 -9.89 -4.36
N GLY A 302 22.51 -9.92 -5.41
CA GLY A 302 21.69 -11.08 -5.76
C GLY A 302 20.49 -11.28 -4.84
N LYS A 303 20.08 -10.25 -4.08
CA LYS A 303 18.88 -10.34 -3.24
C LYS A 303 17.61 -10.28 -4.09
N PRO A 304 16.52 -10.95 -3.69
CA PRO A 304 15.22 -10.75 -4.32
C PRO A 304 14.78 -9.29 -4.23
N ILE A 305 14.15 -8.77 -5.29
CA ILE A 305 13.41 -7.51 -5.23
C ILE A 305 12.17 -7.68 -4.36
N ARG A 306 11.73 -6.58 -3.74
CA ARG A 306 10.56 -6.53 -2.85
C ARG A 306 9.51 -5.62 -3.46
N PRO A 307 8.40 -6.14 -4.02
CA PRO A 307 7.29 -5.30 -4.42
C PRO A 307 6.84 -4.39 -3.27
N GLU A 308 6.83 -3.08 -3.51
CA GLU A 308 6.40 -2.06 -2.54
C GLU A 308 5.40 -1.07 -3.15
N ALA A 309 5.20 -1.03 -4.48
CA ALA A 309 4.21 -0.12 -5.07
C ALA A 309 3.50 -0.72 -6.29
N ILE A 310 2.22 -0.41 -6.45
CA ILE A 310 1.36 -0.84 -7.57
C ILE A 310 0.54 0.30 -8.17
N THR A 311 0.43 0.33 -9.49
CA THR A 311 -0.53 1.22 -10.18
C THR A 311 -1.25 0.49 -11.31
N LEU A 312 -2.52 0.86 -11.54
CA LEU A 312 -3.36 0.26 -12.56
C LEU A 312 -2.99 0.81 -13.95
N LEU A 313 -2.52 -0.06 -14.84
CA LEU A 313 -2.29 0.26 -16.26
C LEU A 313 -3.54 0.13 -17.11
N GLY A 314 -4.42 -0.80 -16.72
CA GLY A 314 -5.66 -1.07 -17.44
C GLY A 314 -6.49 -2.16 -16.76
N MET A 315 -7.76 -2.23 -17.15
CA MET A 315 -8.71 -3.20 -16.64
C MET A 315 -9.63 -3.68 -17.76
N THR A 316 -9.83 -4.99 -17.84
CA THR A 316 -10.87 -5.63 -18.65
C THR A 316 -11.97 -6.20 -17.75
N ALA A 317 -12.97 -6.88 -18.31
CA ALA A 317 -14.00 -7.56 -17.51
C ALA A 317 -13.41 -8.65 -16.58
N ASP A 318 -12.27 -9.23 -16.94
CA ASP A 318 -11.67 -10.42 -16.31
C ASP A 318 -10.26 -10.20 -15.76
N ARG A 319 -9.57 -9.10 -16.11
CA ARG A 319 -8.18 -8.84 -15.70
C ARG A 319 -7.94 -7.42 -15.19
N TYR A 320 -7.04 -7.31 -14.21
CA TYR A 320 -6.30 -6.09 -13.89
C TYR A 320 -4.89 -6.22 -14.46
N ARG A 321 -4.44 -5.18 -15.17
CA ARG A 321 -3.05 -5.06 -15.59
C ARG A 321 -2.36 -4.05 -14.68
N LEU A 322 -1.41 -4.53 -13.87
CA LEU A 322 -0.75 -3.73 -12.84
C LEU A 322 0.73 -3.56 -13.18
N LEU A 323 1.23 -2.33 -13.05
CA LEU A 323 2.65 -2.06 -12.93
C LEU A 323 3.03 -2.19 -11.46
N VAL A 324 4.10 -2.91 -11.19
CA VAL A 324 4.65 -3.15 -9.86
C VAL A 324 6.07 -2.60 -9.81
N LEU A 325 6.35 -1.72 -8.85
CA LEU A 325 7.69 -1.25 -8.52
C LEU A 325 8.16 -1.90 -7.22
N SER A 326 9.47 -2.06 -7.08
CA SER A 326 10.08 -2.83 -6.03
C SER A 326 11.30 -2.14 -5.41
N ASP A 327 11.41 -2.24 -4.09
CA ASP A 327 12.64 -1.98 -3.36
C ASP A 327 13.73 -3.01 -3.74
N GLY A 328 14.96 -2.53 -3.85
CA GLY A 328 16.18 -3.27 -4.10
C GLY A 328 16.47 -3.48 -5.58
N GLY A 329 15.50 -3.17 -6.46
CA GLY A 329 15.64 -3.23 -7.91
C GLY A 329 16.25 -1.95 -8.48
N GLU A 330 17.06 -2.06 -9.54
CA GLU A 330 17.52 -0.87 -10.28
C GLU A 330 16.32 -0.09 -10.81
N ASP A 331 16.26 1.21 -10.47
CA ASP A 331 15.17 2.12 -10.81
C ASP A 331 13.76 1.56 -10.47
N GLY A 332 13.67 0.84 -9.35
CA GLY A 332 12.45 0.19 -8.89
C GLY A 332 12.08 -1.10 -9.63
N ALA A 333 12.89 -1.57 -10.58
CA ALA A 333 12.68 -2.75 -11.41
C ALA A 333 11.21 -2.96 -11.85
N PRO A 334 10.65 -2.07 -12.69
CA PRO A 334 9.21 -2.08 -12.99
C PRO A 334 8.78 -3.35 -13.73
N LEU A 335 7.88 -4.13 -13.15
CA LEU A 335 7.33 -5.35 -13.74
C LEU A 335 5.81 -5.23 -13.92
N VAL A 336 5.29 -5.86 -14.97
CA VAL A 336 3.83 -5.85 -15.24
C VAL A 336 3.23 -7.20 -14.99
N PHE A 337 2.08 -7.23 -14.31
CA PHE A 337 1.33 -8.46 -14.02
C PHE A 337 -0.11 -8.36 -14.52
N ASN A 338 -0.61 -9.47 -15.07
CA ASN A 338 -2.01 -9.65 -15.48
C ASN A 338 -2.77 -10.48 -14.45
N ILE A 339 -3.40 -9.80 -13.51
CA ILE A 339 -4.09 -10.38 -12.36
C ILE A 339 -5.54 -10.72 -12.74
N PRO A 340 -6.07 -11.90 -12.42
CA PRO A 340 -7.49 -12.20 -12.60
C PRO A 340 -8.35 -11.35 -11.66
N ARG A 341 -9.58 -10.99 -12.09
CA ARG A 341 -10.54 -10.24 -11.25
C ARG A 341 -11.38 -11.13 -10.33
N ALA A 342 -11.13 -12.43 -10.36
CA ALA A 342 -11.72 -13.42 -9.47
C ALA A 342 -10.63 -14.44 -9.08
N PRO A 343 -10.68 -15.00 -7.85
CA PRO A 343 -9.74 -16.02 -7.40
C PRO A 343 -9.72 -17.30 -8.23
#